data_AF-A0A0M3T3L8-F1
#
_entry.id   AF-A0A0M3T3L8-F1
#
_cell.length_a   1.000
_cell.length_b   1.000
_cell.length_c   1.000
_cell.angle_alpha   90.00
_cell.angle_beta   90.00
_cell.angle_gamma   90.00
#
_symmetry.space_group_name_H-M   'P 1'
#
loop_
_entity.id
_entity.type
_entity.pdbx_description
1 polymer ?
#
loop_
_entity_poly.entity_id
_entity_poly.type
_entity_poly.pdbx_seq_one_letter_code
_entity_poly.pdbx_strand_id
1 'polypeptide(L)'
;MADLGFQRHIDAISAGHFVRLVNYHNTPASQGPALRAELTRLSEHYDTVTLADLDGFFATGQWPTTRPVFIPVFYEGYRNSADVAAPICDELGITGWFPVCTGFVDCPPAEQEFYARAHYIGLVDEEQSQDRLAMTWDDVGRLSERHVVTPHTAAHLGINDISTDDDLQREVFEPKRKMDAVTGQSAPAFAWLHGSAWGLSQRYDDAVREAGYRYQIGNTMIHRIA
;
A
#
# COMPACT_ATOMS: atom_id res chain seq x y z
N MET A 1 -1.39 -0.21 27.54
CA MET A 1 -1.34 -1.35 26.61
C MET A 1 -2.76 -1.79 26.36
N ALA A 2 -3.21 -1.73 25.11
CA ALA A 2 -4.52 -2.26 24.77
C ALA A 2 -4.47 -3.80 24.93
N ASP A 3 -5.41 -4.36 25.69
CA ASP A 3 -5.56 -5.80 25.82
C ASP A 3 -5.86 -6.39 24.43
N LEU A 4 -4.88 -7.12 23.88
CA LEU A 4 -4.95 -7.77 22.56
C LEU A 4 -5.34 -9.25 22.72
N GLY A 5 -6.03 -9.62 23.81
CA GLY A 5 -6.46 -10.97 24.09
C GLY A 5 -7.35 -11.60 22.99
N PHE A 6 -7.40 -12.93 22.98
CA PHE A 6 -8.17 -13.75 22.03
C PHE A 6 -9.66 -13.36 21.96
N GLN A 7 -10.26 -13.05 23.12
CA GLN A 7 -11.66 -12.63 23.19
C GLN A 7 -11.93 -11.36 22.38
N ARG A 8 -11.02 -10.38 22.41
CA ARG A 8 -11.20 -9.13 21.66
C ARG A 8 -11.11 -9.33 20.15
N HIS A 9 -10.30 -10.28 19.69
CA HIS A 9 -10.26 -10.65 18.28
C HIS A 9 -11.57 -11.33 17.85
N ILE A 10 -12.12 -12.23 18.67
CA ILE A 10 -13.44 -12.83 18.44
C ILE A 10 -14.50 -11.73 18.37
N ASP A 11 -14.53 -10.84 19.36
CA ASP A 11 -15.51 -9.75 19.43
C ASP A 11 -15.41 -8.84 18.20
N ALA A 12 -14.18 -8.49 17.78
CA ALA A 12 -13.95 -7.71 16.57
C ALA A 12 -14.47 -8.41 15.31
N ILE A 13 -14.14 -9.70 15.12
CA ILE A 13 -14.62 -10.48 13.97
C ILE A 13 -16.15 -10.59 13.99
N SER A 14 -16.73 -10.92 15.15
CA SER A 14 -18.18 -11.05 15.33
C SER A 14 -18.93 -9.73 15.13
N ALA A 15 -18.32 -8.60 15.47
CA ALA A 15 -18.86 -7.26 15.24
C ALA A 15 -18.64 -6.75 13.81
N GLY A 16 -18.01 -7.53 12.92
CA GLY A 16 -17.71 -7.09 11.55
C GLY A 16 -16.55 -6.10 11.46
N HIS A 17 -15.76 -5.94 12.53
CA HIS A 17 -14.59 -5.07 12.60
C HIS A 17 -13.37 -5.73 11.93
N PHE A 18 -13.54 -6.22 10.72
CA PHE A 18 -12.47 -6.82 9.93
C PHE A 18 -12.59 -6.40 8.47
N VAL A 19 -11.43 -6.28 7.82
CA VAL A 19 -11.29 -5.96 6.41
C VAL A 19 -10.34 -6.97 5.79
N ARG A 20 -10.59 -7.37 4.54
CA ARG A 20 -9.68 -8.22 3.78
C ARG A 20 -8.77 -7.37 2.92
N LEU A 21 -7.47 -7.38 3.20
CA LEU A 21 -6.48 -6.83 2.27
C LEU A 21 -6.00 -7.95 1.36
N VAL A 22 -6.10 -7.73 0.05
CA VAL A 22 -5.63 -8.69 -0.95
C VAL A 22 -4.38 -8.12 -1.59
N ASN A 23 -3.24 -8.75 -1.33
CA ASN A 23 -1.93 -8.24 -1.71
C ASN A 23 -1.54 -8.75 -3.10
N TYR A 24 -1.28 -7.82 -4.00
CA TYR A 24 -0.76 -8.01 -5.33
C TYR A 24 0.60 -7.29 -5.46
N HIS A 25 1.43 -7.78 -6.36
CA HIS A 25 2.73 -7.18 -6.68
C HIS A 25 2.77 -6.90 -8.18
N ASN A 26 3.55 -7.68 -8.93
CA ASN A 26 3.59 -7.62 -10.38
C ASN A 26 2.25 -8.00 -11.03
N THR A 27 1.73 -7.15 -11.91
CA THR A 27 0.51 -7.38 -12.68
C THR A 27 0.78 -7.31 -14.19
N PRO A 28 1.57 -8.26 -14.75
CA PRO A 28 1.95 -8.23 -16.16
C PRO A 28 0.72 -8.30 -17.07
N ALA A 29 0.84 -7.78 -18.29
CA ALA A 29 -0.31 -7.67 -19.20
C ALA A 29 -0.89 -9.05 -19.54
N SER A 30 -0.05 -10.10 -19.65
CA SER A 30 -0.49 -11.48 -19.84
C SER A 30 -1.44 -11.99 -18.74
N GLN A 31 -1.34 -11.46 -17.52
CA GLN A 31 -2.19 -11.83 -16.38
C GLN A 31 -3.35 -10.86 -16.14
N GLY A 32 -3.47 -9.78 -16.92
CA GLY A 32 -4.57 -8.82 -16.82
C GLY A 32 -5.97 -9.47 -16.83
N PRO A 33 -6.28 -10.43 -17.74
CA PRO A 33 -7.56 -11.13 -17.71
C PRO A 33 -7.81 -11.93 -16.43
N ALA A 34 -6.77 -12.55 -15.86
CA ALA A 34 -6.87 -13.31 -14.61
C ALA A 34 -7.10 -12.38 -13.42
N LEU A 35 -6.36 -11.27 -13.33
CA LEU A 35 -6.54 -10.24 -12.32
C LEU A 35 -7.95 -9.66 -12.35
N ARG A 36 -8.44 -9.31 -13.54
CA ARG A 36 -9.82 -8.83 -13.74
C ARG A 36 -10.84 -9.83 -13.24
N ALA A 37 -10.73 -11.09 -13.67
CA ALA A 37 -11.67 -12.14 -13.26
C ALA A 37 -11.64 -12.36 -11.73
N GLU A 38 -10.48 -12.23 -11.09
CA GLU A 38 -10.37 -12.32 -9.65
C GLU A 38 -11.02 -11.14 -8.93
N LEU A 39 -10.73 -9.90 -9.33
CA LEU A 39 -11.33 -8.70 -8.73
C LEU A 39 -12.84 -8.62 -8.96
N THR A 40 -13.33 -9.09 -10.12
CA THR A 40 -14.77 -9.26 -10.36
C THR A 40 -15.39 -10.24 -9.37
N ARG A 41 -14.81 -11.45 -9.22
CA ARG A 41 -15.31 -12.44 -8.25
C ARG A 41 -15.27 -11.93 -6.81
N LEU A 42 -14.24 -11.19 -6.43
CA LEU A 42 -14.21 -10.55 -5.12
C LEU A 42 -15.36 -9.55 -4.97
N SER A 43 -15.62 -8.72 -5.98
CA SER A 43 -16.71 -7.74 -5.97
C SER A 43 -18.11 -8.38 -5.94
N GLU A 44 -18.26 -9.62 -6.42
CA GLU A 44 -19.51 -10.39 -6.28
C GLU A 44 -19.83 -10.76 -4.82
N HIS A 45 -18.82 -10.89 -3.97
CA HIS A 45 -18.95 -11.34 -2.57
C HIS A 45 -18.64 -10.29 -1.51
N TYR A 46 -17.88 -9.26 -1.88
CA TYR A 46 -17.35 -8.24 -0.99
C TYR A 46 -17.54 -6.86 -1.60
N ASP A 47 -17.72 -5.85 -0.75
CA ASP A 47 -17.70 -4.46 -1.19
C ASP A 47 -16.29 -3.88 -1.04
N THR A 48 -15.94 -2.90 -1.86
CA THR A 48 -14.70 -2.14 -1.67
C THR A 48 -14.95 -0.88 -0.88
N VAL A 49 -13.93 -0.41 -0.17
CA VAL A 49 -13.99 0.77 0.67
C VAL A 49 -12.97 1.79 0.22
N THR A 50 -13.38 3.05 0.24
CA THR A 50 -12.49 4.20 0.01
C THR A 50 -11.69 4.52 1.27
N LEU A 51 -10.74 5.45 1.14
CA LEU A 51 -10.05 6.01 2.31
C LEU A 51 -11.02 6.69 3.29
N ALA A 52 -12.04 7.37 2.78
CA ALA A 52 -13.05 8.04 3.61
C ALA A 52 -13.89 7.02 4.39
N ASP A 53 -14.19 5.87 3.79
CA ASP A 53 -14.90 4.78 4.47
C ASP A 53 -14.03 4.16 5.58
N LEU A 54 -12.72 4.01 5.36
CA LEU A 54 -11.78 3.57 6.38
C LEU A 54 -11.70 4.58 7.53
N ASP A 55 -11.62 5.88 7.23
CA ASP A 55 -11.68 6.95 8.22
C ASP A 55 -12.98 6.90 9.04
N GLY A 56 -14.11 6.72 8.36
CA GLY A 56 -15.43 6.57 8.96
C GLY A 56 -15.53 5.33 9.87
N PHE A 57 -14.98 4.20 9.43
CA PHE A 57 -14.93 2.97 10.22
C PHE A 57 -14.11 3.16 11.49
N PHE A 58 -12.93 3.76 11.42
CA PHE A 58 -12.13 4.03 12.61
C PHE A 58 -12.75 5.06 13.56
N ALA A 59 -13.64 5.93 13.07
CA ALA A 59 -14.38 6.88 13.89
C ALA A 59 -15.63 6.29 14.55
N THR A 60 -16.32 5.37 13.88
CA THR A 60 -17.67 4.90 14.28
C THR A 60 -17.73 3.41 14.65
N GLY A 61 -16.74 2.61 14.23
CA GLY A 61 -16.77 1.15 14.28
C GLY A 61 -17.67 0.51 13.22
N GLN A 62 -18.22 1.27 12.28
CA GLN A 62 -19.20 0.78 11.31
C GLN A 62 -18.73 1.02 9.88
N TRP A 63 -18.85 -0.02 9.05
CA TRP A 63 -18.69 0.09 7.60
C TRP A 63 -19.92 0.76 6.98
N PRO A 64 -19.78 1.46 5.83
CA PRO A 64 -20.91 2.06 5.12
C PRO A 64 -21.84 1.02 4.48
N THR A 65 -21.46 -0.26 4.53
CA THR A 65 -22.18 -1.39 3.95
C THR A 65 -22.37 -2.49 4.99
N THR A 66 -23.35 -3.36 4.74
CA THR A 66 -23.58 -4.58 5.51
C THR A 66 -22.85 -5.79 4.95
N ARG A 67 -22.30 -5.71 3.73
CA ARG A 67 -21.50 -6.78 3.12
C ARG A 67 -20.06 -6.70 3.65
N PRO A 68 -19.34 -7.83 3.79
CA PRO A 68 -17.95 -7.78 4.22
C PRO A 68 -17.11 -7.03 3.19
N VAL A 69 -16.08 -6.32 3.65
CA VAL A 69 -15.30 -5.41 2.79
C VAL A 69 -13.93 -5.97 2.44
N PHE A 70 -13.40 -5.57 1.28
CA PHE A 70 -12.02 -5.83 0.88
C PHE A 70 -11.33 -4.60 0.27
N ILE A 71 -10.00 -4.61 0.31
CA ILE A 71 -9.13 -3.61 -0.29
C ILE A 71 -8.08 -4.34 -1.15
N PRO A 72 -8.06 -4.15 -2.48
CA PRO A 72 -6.95 -4.64 -3.30
C PRO A 72 -5.75 -3.70 -3.13
N VAL A 73 -4.59 -4.27 -2.82
CA VAL A 73 -3.35 -3.53 -2.55
C VAL A 73 -2.26 -3.99 -3.52
N PHE A 74 -1.65 -3.07 -4.26
CA PHE A 74 -0.63 -3.31 -5.29
C PHE A 74 0.69 -2.68 -4.86
N TYR A 75 1.62 -3.52 -4.41
CA TYR A 75 2.87 -3.08 -3.78
C TYR A 75 3.99 -2.74 -4.78
N GLU A 76 5.05 -2.16 -4.23
CA GLU A 76 6.39 -1.93 -4.80
C GLU A 76 6.48 -0.81 -5.84
N GLY A 77 5.39 -0.48 -6.53
CA GLY A 77 5.37 0.61 -7.50
C GLY A 77 5.79 0.19 -8.92
N TYR A 78 5.41 -1.01 -9.36
CA TYR A 78 5.64 -1.45 -10.73
C TYR A 78 4.92 -0.59 -11.76
N ARG A 79 5.51 -0.45 -12.94
CA ARG A 79 4.88 0.15 -14.12
C ARG A 79 3.54 -0.51 -14.42
N ASN A 80 3.51 -1.85 -14.39
CA ASN A 80 2.31 -2.60 -14.72
C ASN A 80 1.18 -2.48 -13.67
N SER A 81 1.45 -2.00 -12.45
CA SER A 81 0.40 -1.62 -11.50
C SER A 81 -0.38 -0.40 -12.03
N ALA A 82 0.30 0.55 -12.67
CA ALA A 82 -0.34 1.72 -13.29
C ALA A 82 -0.97 1.40 -14.66
N ASP A 83 -0.38 0.49 -15.43
CA ASP A 83 -0.83 0.17 -16.80
C ASP A 83 -1.91 -0.91 -16.86
N VAL A 84 -1.98 -1.80 -15.86
CA VAL A 84 -2.87 -2.97 -15.87
C VAL A 84 -3.81 -2.95 -14.67
N ALA A 85 -3.26 -2.91 -13.44
CA ALA A 85 -4.08 -3.03 -12.23
C ALA A 85 -5.04 -1.84 -12.03
N ALA A 86 -4.53 -0.62 -12.14
CA ALA A 86 -5.34 0.58 -11.96
C ALA A 86 -6.48 0.71 -13.00
N PRO A 87 -6.26 0.52 -14.32
CA PRO A 87 -7.36 0.51 -15.28
C PRO A 87 -8.42 -0.56 -14.98
N ILE A 88 -8.03 -1.75 -14.54
CA ILE A 88 -8.99 -2.78 -14.12
C ILE A 88 -9.79 -2.33 -12.89
N CYS A 89 -9.14 -1.71 -11.90
CA CYS A 89 -9.85 -1.15 -10.74
C CYS A 89 -10.85 -0.07 -11.16
N ASP A 90 -10.44 0.81 -12.07
CA ASP A 90 -11.26 1.88 -12.63
C ASP A 90 -12.49 1.37 -13.38
N GLU A 91 -12.32 0.32 -14.20
CA GLU A 91 -13.39 -0.34 -14.94
C GLU A 91 -14.40 -1.04 -14.02
N LEU A 92 -13.92 -1.61 -12.91
CA LEU A 92 -14.77 -2.26 -11.91
C LEU A 92 -15.37 -1.27 -10.90
N GLY A 93 -14.97 0.01 -10.94
CA GLY A 93 -15.44 1.03 -10.01
C GLY A 93 -14.94 0.84 -8.58
N ILE A 94 -13.77 0.21 -8.40
CA ILE A 94 -13.19 -0.09 -7.09
C ILE A 94 -11.95 0.76 -6.80
N THR A 95 -11.68 1.02 -5.51
CA THR A 95 -10.50 1.79 -5.09
C THR A 95 -9.31 0.85 -4.84
N GLY A 96 -8.28 0.94 -5.67
CA GLY A 96 -6.99 0.31 -5.42
C GLY A 96 -6.15 1.07 -4.40
N TRP A 97 -5.29 0.36 -3.67
CA TRP A 97 -4.27 0.95 -2.80
C TRP A 97 -2.89 0.62 -3.35
N PHE A 98 -2.02 1.61 -3.47
CA PHE A 98 -0.71 1.49 -4.11
C PHE A 98 0.39 1.95 -3.16
N PRO A 99 0.93 1.05 -2.33
CA PRO A 99 2.16 1.27 -1.60
C PRO A 99 3.36 1.28 -2.55
N VAL A 100 4.05 2.42 -2.67
CA VAL A 100 5.10 2.66 -3.68
C VAL A 100 6.47 2.75 -3.02
N CYS A 101 7.42 1.96 -3.51
CA CYS A 101 8.84 2.12 -3.19
C CYS A 101 9.37 3.35 -3.95
N THR A 102 9.55 4.48 -3.27
CA THR A 102 9.79 5.75 -3.98
C THR A 102 11.14 5.80 -4.66
N GLY A 103 12.15 5.10 -4.13
CA GLY A 103 13.46 4.98 -4.78
C GLY A 103 13.42 4.13 -6.05
N PHE A 104 12.49 3.18 -6.17
CA PHE A 104 12.30 2.43 -7.43
C PHE A 104 11.71 3.32 -8.53
N VAL A 105 10.77 4.20 -8.15
CA VAL A 105 10.19 5.21 -9.05
C VAL A 105 11.22 6.29 -9.44
N ASP A 106 12.09 6.71 -8.51
CA ASP A 106 13.19 7.65 -8.77
C ASP A 106 14.32 7.06 -9.62
N CYS A 107 14.50 5.74 -9.58
CA CYS A 107 15.59 5.06 -10.27
C CYS A 107 15.45 5.23 -11.80
N PRO A 108 16.51 5.69 -12.51
CA PRO A 108 16.50 5.77 -13.96
C PRO A 108 16.19 4.41 -14.61
N PRO A 109 15.41 4.35 -15.71
CA PRO A 109 15.00 3.08 -16.30
C PRO A 109 16.13 2.09 -16.60
N ALA A 110 17.28 2.60 -17.04
CA ALA A 110 18.47 1.79 -17.32
C ALA A 110 19.07 1.08 -16.08
N GLU A 111 18.75 1.55 -14.88
CA GLU A 111 19.26 1.03 -13.60
C GLU A 111 18.18 0.24 -12.83
N GLN A 112 16.92 0.30 -13.26
CA GLN A 112 15.78 -0.25 -12.52
C GLN A 112 15.87 -1.76 -12.30
N GLU A 113 16.43 -2.54 -13.24
CA GLU A 113 16.60 -3.98 -13.04
C GLU A 113 17.58 -4.26 -11.89
N PHE A 114 18.72 -3.56 -11.88
CA PHE A 114 19.71 -3.69 -10.82
C PHE A 114 19.14 -3.24 -9.48
N TYR A 115 18.45 -2.10 -9.45
CA TYR A 115 17.76 -1.59 -8.27
C TYR A 115 16.78 -2.63 -7.73
N ALA A 116 15.89 -3.15 -8.58
CA ALA A 116 14.88 -4.11 -8.16
C ALA A 116 15.52 -5.35 -7.49
N ARG A 117 16.57 -5.90 -8.10
CA ARG A 117 17.32 -7.05 -7.55
C ARG A 117 18.00 -6.72 -6.22
N ALA A 118 18.59 -5.53 -6.09
CA ALA A 118 19.29 -5.10 -4.88
C ALA A 118 18.33 -4.81 -3.70
N HIS A 119 17.06 -4.51 -4.01
CA HIS A 119 16.05 -4.09 -3.04
C HIS A 119 14.91 -5.10 -2.89
N TYR A 120 15.12 -6.37 -3.24
CA TYR A 120 14.12 -7.45 -3.10
C TYR A 120 12.77 -7.20 -3.82
N ILE A 121 12.79 -6.45 -4.91
CA ILE A 121 11.62 -6.20 -5.76
C ILE A 121 11.62 -7.25 -6.88
N GLY A 122 10.64 -8.15 -6.85
CA GLY A 122 10.60 -9.34 -7.70
C GLY A 122 10.04 -9.09 -9.11
N LEU A 123 10.88 -9.17 -10.13
CA LEU A 123 10.48 -9.03 -11.54
C LEU A 123 9.99 -10.35 -12.15
N VAL A 124 9.01 -10.28 -13.05
CA VAL A 124 8.58 -11.40 -13.89
C VAL A 124 9.18 -11.30 -15.30
N ASP A 125 9.30 -12.43 -16.01
CA ASP A 125 9.99 -12.50 -17.31
C ASP A 125 9.46 -11.51 -18.36
N GLU A 126 8.14 -11.28 -18.39
CA GLU A 126 7.51 -10.32 -19.31
C GLU A 126 8.04 -8.89 -19.14
N GLU A 127 8.39 -8.52 -17.90
CA GLU A 127 8.86 -7.17 -17.59
C GLU A 127 10.32 -6.96 -18.00
N GLN A 128 11.13 -8.01 -18.13
CA GLN A 128 12.55 -7.88 -18.52
C GLN A 128 12.73 -7.31 -19.95
N SER A 129 11.68 -7.34 -20.77
CA SER A 129 11.69 -6.80 -22.13
C SER A 129 11.22 -5.35 -22.24
N GLN A 130 10.86 -4.73 -21.12
CA GLN A 130 10.24 -3.41 -21.09
C GLN A 130 11.29 -2.31 -20.92
N ASP A 131 11.07 -1.16 -21.55
CA ASP A 131 11.98 0.00 -21.45
C ASP A 131 12.02 0.61 -20.03
N ARG A 132 11.01 0.30 -19.20
CA ARG A 132 10.85 0.79 -17.82
C ARG A 132 10.05 -0.23 -16.99
N LEU A 133 10.47 -0.42 -15.74
CA LEU A 133 9.94 -1.42 -14.80
C LEU A 133 9.13 -0.80 -13.65
N ALA A 134 9.50 0.39 -13.19
CA ALA A 134 8.76 1.13 -12.16
C ALA A 134 7.75 2.11 -12.79
N MET A 135 6.68 2.46 -12.07
CA MET A 135 5.80 3.58 -12.44
C MET A 135 6.56 4.91 -12.46
N THR A 136 6.01 5.95 -13.10
CA THR A 136 6.58 7.31 -13.04
C THR A 136 5.92 8.11 -11.93
N TRP A 137 6.50 9.25 -11.56
CA TRP A 137 5.82 10.19 -10.66
C TRP A 137 4.51 10.75 -11.27
N ASP A 138 4.43 10.90 -12.60
CA ASP A 138 3.18 11.27 -13.27
C ASP A 138 2.12 10.17 -13.11
N ASP A 139 2.52 8.90 -13.21
CA ASP A 139 1.63 7.77 -12.92
C ASP A 139 1.14 7.81 -11.47
N VAL A 140 2.02 8.06 -10.50
CA VAL A 140 1.66 8.21 -9.08
C VAL A 140 0.65 9.34 -8.88
N GLY A 141 0.88 10.52 -9.49
CA GLY A 141 -0.04 11.65 -9.46
C GLY A 141 -1.41 11.27 -10.01
N ARG A 142 -1.46 10.66 -11.20
CA ARG A 142 -2.70 10.19 -11.84
C ARG A 142 -3.43 9.14 -11.01
N LEU A 143 -2.71 8.17 -10.43
CA LEU A 143 -3.31 7.16 -9.55
C LEU A 143 -4.01 7.83 -8.35
N SER A 144 -3.41 8.87 -7.77
CA SER A 144 -3.96 9.55 -6.59
C SER A 144 -5.31 10.26 -6.80
N GLU A 145 -5.74 10.43 -8.05
CA GLU A 145 -7.04 11.04 -8.38
C GLU A 145 -8.22 10.13 -8.04
N ARG A 146 -8.02 8.80 -8.08
CA ARG A 146 -9.08 7.79 -7.90
C ARG A 146 -8.70 6.65 -6.93
N HIS A 147 -7.43 6.56 -6.59
CA HIS A 147 -6.87 5.48 -5.78
C HIS A 147 -6.06 6.03 -4.61
N VAL A 148 -5.76 5.17 -3.65
CA VAL A 148 -4.92 5.55 -2.52
C VAL A 148 -3.47 5.25 -2.87
N VAL A 149 -2.62 6.26 -2.95
CA VAL A 149 -1.17 6.09 -3.09
C VAL A 149 -0.48 6.41 -1.78
N THR A 150 0.51 5.60 -1.42
CA THR A 150 1.17 5.73 -0.12
C THR A 150 2.61 5.23 -0.18
N PRO A 151 3.55 5.76 0.63
CA PRO A 151 4.92 5.25 0.60
C PRO A 151 5.05 3.84 1.17
N HIS A 152 5.87 3.03 0.50
CA HIS A 152 6.35 1.74 0.94
C HIS A 152 7.87 1.79 1.15
N THR A 153 8.29 2.75 1.96
CA THR A 153 9.69 3.16 2.14
C THR A 153 10.34 3.71 0.85
N ALA A 154 11.58 4.20 0.93
CA ALA A 154 12.36 4.61 -0.24
C ALA A 154 13.09 3.45 -0.89
N ALA A 155 13.76 2.63 -0.07
CA ALA A 155 14.66 1.58 -0.54
C ALA A 155 14.12 0.17 -0.30
N HIS A 156 12.81 0.03 -0.13
CA HIS A 156 12.13 -1.24 0.17
C HIS A 156 12.74 -1.90 1.42
N LEU A 157 12.81 -1.16 2.54
CA LEU A 157 13.49 -1.61 3.77
C LEU A 157 12.51 -2.04 4.85
N GLY A 158 12.94 -3.04 5.62
CA GLY A 158 12.22 -3.52 6.79
C GLY A 158 12.59 -2.69 8.01
N ILE A 159 11.79 -2.82 9.05
CA ILE A 159 12.01 -2.13 10.32
C ILE A 159 13.38 -2.46 10.97
N ASN A 160 13.92 -3.65 10.67
CA ASN A 160 15.21 -4.12 11.20
C ASN A 160 16.41 -3.61 10.41
N ASP A 161 16.19 -2.99 9.25
CA ASP A 161 17.26 -2.45 8.39
C ASP A 161 17.53 -0.97 8.68
N ILE A 162 16.68 -0.35 9.50
CA ILE A 162 16.81 1.04 9.93
C ILE A 162 17.68 1.09 11.18
N SER A 163 18.82 1.79 11.12
CA SER A 163 19.74 1.85 12.27
C SER A 163 19.94 3.27 12.80
N THR A 164 19.70 4.29 11.97
CA THR A 164 20.05 5.69 12.28
C THR A 164 18.85 6.64 12.12
N ASP A 165 19.00 7.89 12.59
CA ASP A 165 17.99 8.93 12.35
C ASP A 165 17.97 9.33 10.86
N ASP A 166 19.11 9.29 10.19
CA ASP A 166 19.23 9.53 8.75
C ASP A 166 18.47 8.47 7.94
N ASP A 167 18.49 7.20 8.39
CA ASP A 167 17.65 6.16 7.79
C ASP A 167 16.17 6.47 7.94
N LEU A 168 15.73 6.99 9.10
CA LEU A 168 14.33 7.40 9.28
C LEU A 168 13.96 8.56 8.37
N GLN A 169 14.84 9.55 8.24
CA GLN A 169 14.66 10.65 7.28
C GLN A 169 14.46 10.10 5.86
N ARG A 170 15.35 9.21 5.42
CA ARG A 170 15.33 8.63 4.07
C ARG A 170 14.16 7.70 3.81
N GLU A 171 13.74 6.91 4.79
CA GLU A 171 12.78 5.82 4.59
C GLU A 171 11.35 6.14 5.01
N VAL A 172 11.15 7.11 5.89
CA VAL A 172 9.82 7.47 6.42
C VAL A 172 9.43 8.89 5.99
N PHE A 173 10.28 9.87 6.25
CA PHE A 173 9.91 11.28 6.06
C PHE A 173 10.05 11.75 4.61
N GLU A 174 11.15 11.45 3.93
CA GLU A 174 11.38 11.85 2.53
C GLU A 174 10.36 11.24 1.56
N PRO A 175 10.03 9.94 1.64
CA PRO A 175 9.04 9.33 0.76
C PRO A 175 7.67 9.97 0.91
N LYS A 176 7.28 10.33 2.15
CA LYS A 176 6.06 11.10 2.39
C LYS A 176 6.11 12.45 1.69
N ARG A 177 7.16 13.25 1.92
CA ARG A 177 7.30 14.58 1.33
C ARG A 177 7.21 14.53 -0.20
N LYS A 178 7.86 13.55 -0.83
CA LYS A 178 7.80 13.34 -2.29
C LYS A 178 6.39 12.99 -2.75
N MET A 179 5.76 12.02 -2.10
CA MET A 179 4.39 11.60 -2.42
C MET A 179 3.41 12.77 -2.27
N ASP A 180 3.51 13.52 -1.17
CA ASP A 180 2.63 14.66 -0.91
C ASP A 180 2.83 15.78 -1.92
N ALA A 181 4.08 16.04 -2.34
CA ALA A 181 4.40 17.05 -3.35
C ALA A 181 3.83 16.70 -4.73
N VAL A 182 3.90 15.43 -5.14
CA VAL A 182 3.42 14.96 -6.45
C VAL A 182 1.89 14.89 -6.51
N THR A 183 1.27 14.44 -5.42
CA THR A 183 -0.20 14.23 -5.38
C THR A 183 -0.98 15.46 -4.96
N GLY A 184 -0.32 16.43 -4.30
CA GLY A 184 -1.00 17.56 -3.64
C GLY A 184 -1.86 17.13 -2.44
N GLN A 185 -1.75 15.88 -1.99
CA GLN A 185 -2.52 15.30 -0.89
C GLN A 185 -1.57 14.82 0.21
N SER A 186 -2.03 14.73 1.46
CA SER A 186 -1.24 14.06 2.49
C SER A 186 -1.40 12.55 2.38
N ALA A 187 -0.34 11.84 1.98
CA ALA A 187 -0.31 10.39 1.93
C ALA A 187 -0.80 9.80 3.27
N PRO A 188 -1.86 8.98 3.26
CA PRO A 188 -2.59 8.65 4.48
C PRO A 188 -1.95 7.52 5.28
N ALA A 189 -1.15 6.67 4.64
CA ALA A 189 -0.67 5.43 5.21
C ALA A 189 0.84 5.20 4.99
N PHE A 190 1.38 4.20 5.64
CA PHE A 190 2.77 3.78 5.46
C PHE A 190 2.89 2.26 5.58
N ALA A 191 3.81 1.67 4.82
CA ALA A 191 4.10 0.24 4.88
C ALA A 191 5.60 -0.02 4.92
N TRP A 192 6.08 -0.80 5.89
CA TRP A 192 7.44 -1.34 5.92
C TRP A 192 7.56 -2.57 5.00
N LEU A 193 8.75 -2.83 4.44
CA LEU A 193 9.04 -4.16 3.91
C LEU A 193 8.78 -5.21 5.01
N HIS A 194 8.27 -6.38 4.58
CA HIS A 194 7.83 -7.48 5.43
C HIS A 194 6.64 -7.15 6.34
N GLY A 195 5.99 -5.98 6.19
CA GLY A 195 4.71 -5.66 6.82
C GLY A 195 4.76 -5.66 8.35
N SER A 196 5.83 -5.11 8.92
CA SER A 196 5.98 -4.97 10.37
C SER A 196 4.82 -4.18 10.98
N ALA A 197 4.29 -4.68 12.09
CA ALA A 197 3.17 -4.07 12.79
C ALA A 197 3.59 -2.81 13.56
N TRP A 198 2.62 -1.91 13.76
CA TRP A 198 2.77 -0.77 14.69
C TRP A 198 2.86 -1.27 16.14
N GLY A 199 3.64 -0.60 16.98
CA GLY A 199 3.77 -0.94 18.41
C GLY A 199 4.93 -1.88 18.72
N LEU A 200 5.74 -2.24 17.73
CA LEU A 200 6.92 -3.10 17.91
C LEU A 200 8.15 -2.31 18.39
N SER A 201 8.20 -1.00 18.14
CA SER A 201 9.33 -0.16 18.50
C SER A 201 8.91 1.31 18.59
N GLN A 202 9.00 1.86 19.81
CA GLN A 202 8.67 3.26 20.09
C GLN A 202 9.37 4.24 19.12
N ARG A 203 10.65 3.98 18.80
CA ARG A 203 11.44 4.83 17.90
C ARG A 203 10.84 4.93 16.51
N TYR A 204 10.37 3.81 15.96
CA TYR A 204 9.84 3.75 14.60
C TYR A 204 8.39 4.21 14.55
N ASP A 205 7.62 3.84 15.56
CA ASP A 205 6.26 4.31 15.76
C ASP A 205 6.25 5.86 15.85
N ASP A 206 7.16 6.45 16.63
CA ASP A 206 7.28 7.90 16.75
C ASP A 206 7.61 8.57 15.41
N ALA A 207 8.50 8.00 14.60
CA ALA A 207 8.82 8.53 13.28
C ALA A 207 7.62 8.50 12.33
N VAL A 208 6.87 7.39 12.27
CA VAL A 208 5.69 7.27 11.41
C VAL A 208 4.57 8.22 11.88
N ARG A 209 4.40 8.39 13.19
CA ARG A 209 3.46 9.39 13.75
C ARG A 209 3.88 10.83 13.49
N GLU A 210 5.15 11.15 13.68
CA GLU A 210 5.70 12.49 13.44
C GLU A 210 5.61 12.88 11.96
N ALA A 211 5.83 11.91 11.06
CA ALA A 211 5.63 12.12 9.63
C ALA A 211 4.18 12.51 9.30
N GLY A 212 3.21 12.21 10.17
CA GLY A 212 1.81 12.58 10.00
C GLY A 212 0.99 11.55 9.23
N TYR A 213 1.45 10.28 9.21
CA TYR A 213 0.63 9.19 8.69
C TYR A 213 -0.55 8.90 9.62
N ARG A 214 -1.71 8.61 9.04
CA ARG A 214 -2.92 8.21 9.79
C ARG A 214 -2.95 6.72 10.03
N TYR A 215 -2.39 5.95 9.10
CA TYR A 215 -2.40 4.48 9.12
C TYR A 215 -1.02 3.87 8.90
N GLN A 216 -0.79 2.69 9.49
CA GLN A 216 0.29 1.79 9.09
C GLN A 216 -0.29 0.46 8.63
N ILE A 217 0.09 0.01 7.44
CA ILE A 217 -0.31 -1.27 6.88
C ILE A 217 0.74 -2.31 7.26
N GLY A 218 0.35 -3.30 8.06
CA GLY A 218 1.14 -4.49 8.35
C GLY A 218 0.55 -5.74 7.67
N ASN A 219 1.21 -6.89 7.83
CA ASN A 219 0.76 -8.14 7.19
C ASN A 219 -0.62 -8.63 7.67
N THR A 220 -1.01 -8.30 8.89
CA THR A 220 -2.22 -8.83 9.52
C THR A 220 -3.24 -7.77 9.88
N MET A 221 -2.88 -6.49 9.84
CA MET A 221 -3.71 -5.39 10.34
C MET A 221 -3.40 -4.07 9.62
N ILE A 222 -4.42 -3.22 9.50
CA ILE A 222 -4.24 -1.77 9.35
C ILE A 222 -4.31 -1.16 10.74
N HIS A 223 -3.23 -0.49 11.16
CA HIS A 223 -3.16 0.20 12.44
C HIS A 223 -3.52 1.67 12.27
N ARG A 224 -4.40 2.18 13.14
CA ARG A 224 -4.60 3.63 13.28
C ARG A 224 -3.54 4.22 14.20
N ILE A 225 -2.91 5.30 13.74
CA ILE A 225 -1.81 5.99 14.41
C ILE A 225 -2.32 7.25 15.13
N ALA A 226 -3.18 8.02 14.45
CA ALA A 226 -3.77 9.28 14.91
C ALA A 226 -5.27 9.36 14.55
#